data_AF-A0A239AJG1-F1
#
_entry.id   AF-A0A239AJG1-F1
#
_cell.length_a   1.000
_cell.length_b   1.000
_cell.length_c   1.000
_cell.angle_alpha   90.00
_cell.angle_beta   90.00
_cell.angle_gamma   90.00
#
_symmetry.space_group_name_H-M   'P 1'
#
loop_
_entity.id
_entity.type
_entity.pdbx_description
1 polymer ?
#
loop_
_entity_poly.entity_id
_entity_poly.type
_entity_poly.pdbx_seq_one_letter_code
_entity_poly.pdbx_strand_id
1 'polypeptide(L)'
;MSRRSVPDRARRRAIRALAAELGVAYSVAARLLRADSPASARRLPLRFPVGDDEHRAWMFAAREHRTFHSRVRDTRLATDLPLGRAAHLTRRFPRLRATGGIGPLYDGEGRETTLAMLYSVLGHESPSLLPHPDELSWAAELGEETAVDIACAALDRAARQLLDHDRWRLWARVEAALDAGAAGTDRKARDAAIVLGQELRSTSLRGSLDGVRHILDALLVETYDCHPPGIRVRVAGQSGIVVGAEWGPTGPPIGYQVRLDTEPGLRTVPTTDVTPESAAEPEPIPT
;
A
#
# COMPACT_ATOMS: atom_id res chain seq x y z
N MET A 1 -18.28 51.04 -14.67
CA MET A 1 -17.84 50.05 -15.68
C MET A 1 -16.80 49.13 -15.04
N SER A 2 -17.22 47.93 -14.64
CA SER A 2 -16.41 47.01 -13.82
C SER A 2 -15.54 46.11 -14.70
N ARG A 3 -14.21 46.15 -14.52
CA ARG A 3 -13.23 45.26 -15.14
C ARG A 3 -13.22 43.91 -14.39
N ARG A 4 -13.79 42.86 -14.97
CA ARG A 4 -13.56 41.45 -14.60
C ARG A 4 -13.14 40.68 -15.85
N SER A 5 -11.87 40.24 -15.99
CA SER A 5 -11.49 39.12 -16.90
C SER A 5 -10.01 38.66 -16.91
N VAL A 6 -9.15 39.09 -15.97
CA VAL A 6 -7.70 38.72 -16.01
C VAL A 6 -7.36 37.34 -15.39
N PRO A 7 -8.03 36.83 -14.32
CA PRO A 7 -7.64 35.57 -13.68
C PRO A 7 -7.82 34.31 -14.55
N ASP A 8 -8.78 34.31 -15.48
CA ASP A 8 -9.18 33.10 -16.20
C ASP A 8 -8.22 32.75 -17.36
N ARG A 9 -7.61 33.75 -18.02
CA ARG A 9 -6.66 33.49 -19.12
C ARG A 9 -5.34 32.90 -18.64
N ALA A 10 -4.80 33.41 -17.54
CA ALA A 10 -3.57 32.90 -16.93
C ALA A 10 -3.77 31.44 -16.46
N ARG A 11 -4.90 31.16 -15.81
CA ARG A 11 -5.27 29.81 -15.39
C ARG A 11 -5.38 28.84 -16.57
N ARG A 12 -6.08 29.24 -17.63
CA ARG A 12 -6.22 28.38 -18.83
C ARG A 12 -4.87 28.10 -19.49
N ARG A 13 -3.94 29.06 -19.49
CA ARG A 13 -2.59 28.88 -20.02
C ARG A 13 -1.76 27.93 -19.17
N ALA A 14 -1.84 28.05 -17.83
CA ALA A 14 -1.19 27.12 -16.90
C ALA A 14 -1.71 25.68 -17.08
N ILE A 15 -3.02 25.50 -17.22
CA ILE A 15 -3.62 24.17 -17.48
C ILE A 15 -3.13 23.59 -18.80
N ARG A 16 -3.04 24.40 -19.87
CA ARG A 16 -2.51 23.91 -21.17
C ARG A 16 -1.03 23.55 -21.10
N ALA A 17 -0.23 24.36 -20.40
CA ALA A 17 1.19 24.09 -20.21
C ALA A 17 1.38 22.77 -19.45
N LEU A 18 0.67 22.59 -18.33
CA LEU A 18 0.71 21.37 -17.53
C LEU A 18 0.19 20.15 -18.31
N ALA A 19 -0.88 20.31 -19.09
CA ALA A 19 -1.39 19.25 -19.96
C ALA A 19 -0.35 18.81 -21.02
N ALA A 20 0.35 19.78 -21.62
CA ALA A 20 1.39 19.51 -22.61
C ALA A 20 2.64 18.88 -21.99
N GLU A 21 3.06 19.35 -20.81
CA GLU A 21 4.20 18.83 -20.05
C GLU A 21 3.98 17.39 -19.61
N LEU A 22 2.78 17.08 -19.10
CA LEU A 22 2.43 15.75 -18.59
C LEU A 22 1.88 14.80 -19.67
N GLY A 23 1.63 15.29 -20.88
CA GLY A 23 1.03 14.51 -21.97
C GLY A 23 -0.41 14.05 -21.68
N VAL A 24 -1.17 14.80 -20.88
CA VAL A 24 -2.53 14.44 -20.44
C VAL A 24 -3.59 15.37 -21.01
N ALA A 25 -4.86 14.95 -20.95
CA ALA A 25 -5.99 15.78 -21.38
C ALA A 25 -6.14 17.05 -20.52
N TYR A 26 -6.60 18.13 -21.14
CA TYR A 26 -6.80 19.44 -20.49
C TYR A 26 -7.65 19.36 -19.21
N SER A 27 -8.71 18.55 -19.20
CA SER A 27 -9.60 18.40 -18.05
C SER A 27 -8.97 17.64 -16.87
N VAL A 28 -7.92 16.85 -17.13
CA VAL A 28 -7.11 16.17 -16.10
C VAL A 28 -6.15 17.18 -15.49
N ALA A 29 -5.38 17.89 -16.32
CA ALA A 29 -4.51 18.98 -15.85
C ALA A 29 -5.28 20.08 -15.09
N ALA A 30 -6.51 20.38 -15.50
CA ALA A 30 -7.38 21.36 -14.82
C ALA A 30 -7.79 20.91 -13.41
N ARG A 31 -7.93 19.60 -13.20
CA ARG A 31 -8.26 19.00 -11.90
C ARG A 31 -7.03 18.93 -11.01
N LEU A 32 -5.87 18.57 -11.54
CA LEU A 32 -4.59 18.59 -10.83
C LEU A 32 -4.27 20.00 -10.29
N LEU A 33 -4.38 21.04 -11.13
CA LEU A 33 -4.20 22.43 -10.70
C LEU A 33 -5.27 22.95 -9.72
N ARG A 34 -6.42 22.26 -9.61
CA ARG A 34 -7.43 22.54 -8.59
C ARG A 34 -7.13 21.81 -7.29
N ALA A 35 -6.53 20.62 -7.36
CA ALA A 35 -6.07 19.86 -6.20
C ALA A 35 -4.86 20.52 -5.52
N ASP A 36 -4.00 21.22 -6.28
CA ASP A 36 -2.89 22.05 -5.77
C ASP A 36 -3.34 23.37 -5.09
N SER A 37 -4.61 23.50 -4.72
CA SER A 37 -5.05 24.59 -3.84
C SER A 37 -4.44 24.39 -2.45
N PRO A 38 -4.03 25.46 -1.73
CA PRO A 38 -3.15 25.39 -0.55
C PRO A 38 -3.75 24.71 0.71
N ALA A 39 -4.86 23.97 0.57
CA ALA A 39 -5.37 23.05 1.57
C ALA A 39 -4.79 21.63 1.46
N SER A 40 -4.13 21.27 0.35
CA SER A 40 -3.29 20.07 0.27
C SER A 40 -1.83 20.47 0.42
N ALA A 41 -1.39 20.47 1.67
CA ALA A 41 0.02 20.57 2.02
C ALA A 41 0.84 19.59 1.17
N ARG A 42 2.02 20.07 0.73
CA ARG A 42 3.15 19.28 0.22
C ARG A 42 3.09 17.83 0.70
N ARG A 43 2.62 16.92 -0.16
CA ARG A 43 2.84 15.49 0.07
C ARG A 43 4.33 15.28 -0.04
N LEU A 44 4.95 14.93 1.09
CA LEU A 44 6.36 14.57 1.12
C LEU A 44 6.57 13.39 0.13
N PRO A 45 7.71 13.33 -0.57
CA PRO A 45 8.04 12.17 -1.39
C PRO A 45 7.89 10.90 -0.54
N LEU A 46 7.44 9.81 -1.20
CA LEU A 46 7.14 8.51 -0.61
C LEU A 46 8.14 8.19 0.51
N ARG A 47 7.67 8.20 1.77
CA ARG A 47 8.45 7.89 2.98
C ARG A 47 8.74 6.39 3.12
N PHE A 48 8.98 5.70 2.01
CA PHE A 48 9.51 4.34 2.09
C PHE A 48 11.00 4.43 2.35
N PRO A 49 11.52 3.71 3.36
CA PRO A 49 12.94 3.73 3.62
C PRO A 49 13.64 3.19 2.38
N VAL A 50 14.42 4.06 1.75
CA VAL A 50 15.40 3.65 0.76
C VAL A 50 16.51 2.85 1.45
N GLY A 51 16.76 3.15 2.74
CA GLY A 51 17.76 2.49 3.56
C GLY A 51 19.12 2.39 2.85
N ASP A 52 19.93 1.43 3.26
CA ASP A 52 21.11 0.98 2.50
C ASP A 52 20.73 -0.02 1.38
N ASP A 53 19.43 -0.23 1.11
CA ASP A 53 18.96 -1.17 0.09
C ASP A 53 18.87 -0.47 -1.28
N GLU A 54 20.01 -0.36 -1.95
CA GLU A 54 20.14 0.24 -3.29
C GLU A 54 19.18 -0.39 -4.30
N HIS A 55 18.90 -1.69 -4.17
CA HIS A 55 17.97 -2.37 -5.08
C HIS A 55 16.54 -1.86 -4.88
N ARG A 56 16.12 -1.66 -3.62
CA ARG A 56 14.82 -1.07 -3.29
C ARG A 56 14.75 0.40 -3.71
N ALA A 57 15.83 1.17 -3.52
CA ALA A 57 15.97 2.53 -4.02
C ALA A 57 15.65 2.62 -5.52
N TRP A 58 16.35 1.78 -6.28
CA TRP A 58 16.23 1.73 -7.73
C TRP A 58 14.81 1.33 -8.17
N MET A 59 14.17 0.38 -7.49
CA MET A 59 12.80 -0.01 -7.82
C MET A 59 11.79 1.13 -7.62
N PHE A 60 11.93 1.93 -6.55
CA PHE A 60 11.06 3.09 -6.34
C PHE A 60 11.30 4.19 -7.38
N ALA A 61 12.57 4.53 -7.64
CA ALA A 61 12.91 5.49 -8.68
C ALA A 61 12.37 5.06 -10.06
N ALA A 62 12.51 3.77 -10.41
CA ALA A 62 11.95 3.23 -11.65
C ALA A 62 10.41 3.33 -11.69
N ARG A 63 9.73 3.18 -10.54
CA ARG A 63 8.27 3.34 -10.45
C ARG A 63 7.82 4.79 -10.63
N GLU A 64 8.59 5.75 -10.13
CA GLU A 64 8.33 7.19 -10.29
C GLU A 64 8.49 7.64 -11.75
N HIS A 65 9.40 7.01 -12.50
CA HIS A 65 9.64 7.32 -13.91
C HIS A 65 8.77 6.52 -14.91
N ARG A 66 7.70 5.86 -14.44
CA ARG A 66 6.81 5.08 -15.32
C ARG A 66 6.02 5.98 -16.26
N THR A 67 5.90 5.55 -17.51
CA THR A 67 4.97 6.17 -18.47
C THR A 67 3.53 6.10 -17.98
N PHE A 68 2.68 7.03 -18.43
CA PHE A 68 1.25 7.00 -18.12
C PHE A 68 0.59 5.66 -18.47
N HIS A 69 0.88 5.10 -19.65
CA HIS A 69 0.34 3.80 -20.06
C HIS A 69 0.76 2.67 -19.11
N SER A 70 2.02 2.66 -18.66
CA SER A 70 2.48 1.70 -17.65
C SER A 70 1.73 1.86 -16.33
N ARG A 71 1.49 3.10 -15.89
CA ARG A 71 0.72 3.37 -14.67
C ARG A 71 -0.73 2.90 -14.77
N VAL A 72 -1.43 3.20 -15.88
CA VAL A 72 -2.80 2.71 -16.14
C VAL A 72 -2.88 1.19 -16.16
N ARG A 73 -1.88 0.52 -16.76
CA ARG A 73 -1.82 -0.94 -16.74
C ARG A 73 -1.67 -1.48 -15.31
N ASP A 74 -0.82 -0.86 -14.50
CA ASP A 74 -0.60 -1.27 -13.10
C ASP A 74 -1.83 -1.02 -12.23
N THR A 75 -2.55 0.09 -12.42
CA THR A 75 -3.79 0.38 -11.69
C THR A 75 -4.94 -0.52 -12.13
N ARG A 76 -5.06 -0.86 -13.42
CA ARG A 76 -6.02 -1.89 -13.89
C ARG A 76 -5.77 -3.25 -13.24
N LEU A 77 -4.50 -3.65 -13.13
CA LEU A 77 -4.14 -4.85 -12.38
C LEU A 77 -4.52 -4.70 -10.90
N ALA A 78 -4.23 -3.55 -10.28
CA ALA A 78 -4.55 -3.30 -8.87
C ALA A 78 -6.05 -3.38 -8.55
N THR A 79 -6.92 -3.06 -9.52
CA THR A 79 -8.38 -3.15 -9.37
C THR A 79 -8.95 -4.54 -9.63
N ASP A 80 -8.14 -5.48 -10.11
CA ASP A 80 -8.56 -6.83 -10.41
C ASP A 80 -8.53 -7.70 -9.13
N LEU A 81 -9.67 -7.84 -8.45
CA LEU A 81 -9.79 -8.65 -7.24
C LEU A 81 -10.12 -10.13 -7.56
N PRO A 82 -9.62 -11.09 -6.75
CA PRO A 82 -8.67 -10.91 -5.65
C PRO A 82 -7.19 -10.92 -6.10
N LEU A 83 -6.91 -11.53 -7.25
CA LEU A 83 -5.54 -11.88 -7.68
C LEU A 83 -4.70 -10.67 -8.09
N GLY A 84 -5.25 -9.76 -8.89
CA GLY A 84 -4.53 -8.61 -9.40
C GLY A 84 -4.17 -7.59 -8.33
N ARG A 85 -5.06 -7.28 -7.38
CA ARG A 85 -4.73 -6.43 -6.22
C ARG A 85 -3.58 -7.03 -5.41
N ALA A 86 -3.64 -8.34 -5.15
CA ALA A 86 -2.59 -9.04 -4.41
C ALA A 86 -1.23 -9.02 -5.14
N ALA A 87 -1.24 -9.26 -6.45
CA ALA A 87 -0.06 -9.18 -7.30
C ALA A 87 0.52 -7.76 -7.34
N HIS A 88 -0.34 -6.75 -7.48
CA HIS A 88 0.05 -5.34 -7.49
C HIS A 88 0.75 -4.96 -6.18
N LEU A 89 0.14 -5.26 -5.03
CA LEU A 89 0.71 -4.93 -3.73
C LEU A 89 2.02 -5.68 -3.47
N THR A 90 2.11 -6.96 -3.85
CA THR A 90 3.35 -7.74 -3.70
C THR A 90 4.51 -7.18 -4.54
N ARG A 91 4.22 -6.59 -5.71
CA ARG A 91 5.21 -5.89 -6.54
C ARG A 91 5.57 -4.52 -6.01
N ARG A 92 4.60 -3.77 -5.47
CA ARG A 92 4.84 -2.45 -4.86
C ARG A 92 5.69 -2.56 -3.58
N PHE A 93 5.53 -3.66 -2.84
CA PHE A 93 6.24 -3.93 -1.59
C PHE A 93 7.17 -5.15 -1.74
N PRO A 94 8.30 -4.97 -2.45
CA PRO A 94 9.28 -6.03 -2.60
C PRO A 94 9.90 -6.39 -1.26
N ARG A 95 10.43 -7.62 -1.18
CA ARG A 95 11.11 -8.14 0.01
C ARG A 95 12.25 -7.19 0.38
N LEU A 96 12.31 -6.75 1.64
CA LEU A 96 13.45 -6.00 2.12
C LEU A 96 14.57 -7.00 2.46
N ARG A 97 15.72 -6.85 1.81
CA ARG A 97 16.87 -7.71 2.09
C ARG A 97 17.38 -7.38 3.50
N ALA A 98 17.77 -8.40 4.25
CA ALA A 98 18.29 -8.21 5.60
C ALA A 98 19.65 -7.51 5.55
N THR A 99 19.65 -6.18 5.55
CA THR A 99 20.85 -5.35 5.77
C THR A 99 20.81 -4.82 7.21
N GLY A 100 21.98 -4.78 7.87
CA GLY A 100 22.09 -4.18 9.21
C GLY A 100 21.26 -4.82 10.34
N GLY A 101 20.99 -6.13 10.29
CA GLY A 101 20.22 -6.81 11.35
C GLY A 101 18.70 -6.61 11.28
N ILE A 102 18.22 -5.91 10.24
CA ILE A 102 16.81 -5.79 9.91
C ILE A 102 16.34 -7.16 9.42
N GLY A 103 15.69 -7.95 10.29
CA GLY A 103 15.12 -9.26 9.90
C GLY A 103 14.21 -9.14 8.66
N PRO A 104 13.82 -10.27 8.03
CA PRO A 104 13.23 -10.27 6.70
C PRO A 104 11.84 -9.58 6.69
N LEU A 105 11.80 -8.29 6.36
CA LEU A 105 10.56 -7.53 6.22
C LEU A 105 9.98 -7.72 4.82
N TYR A 106 8.64 -7.72 4.76
CA TYR A 106 7.90 -8.01 3.53
C TYR A 106 8.18 -9.39 2.91
N ASP A 107 8.92 -10.28 3.59
CA ASP A 107 9.27 -11.61 3.07
C ASP A 107 8.17 -12.65 3.31
N GLY A 108 8.31 -13.82 2.68
CA GLY A 108 7.36 -14.91 2.74
C GLY A 108 7.08 -15.45 1.34
N GLU A 109 7.34 -16.74 1.14
CA GLU A 109 6.87 -17.46 -0.04
C GLU A 109 5.35 -17.56 -0.03
N GLY A 110 4.70 -17.29 -1.16
CA GLY A 110 3.24 -17.32 -1.26
C GLY A 110 2.51 -16.09 -0.70
N ARG A 111 3.20 -14.99 -0.37
CA ARG A 111 2.56 -13.74 0.12
C ARG A 111 1.49 -13.18 -0.83
N GLU A 112 1.70 -13.28 -2.15
CA GLU A 112 0.70 -12.90 -3.15
C GLU A 112 -0.56 -13.77 -3.03
N THR A 113 -0.38 -15.09 -3.05
CA THR A 113 -1.45 -16.09 -2.88
C THR A 113 -2.23 -15.86 -1.58
N THR A 114 -1.52 -15.69 -0.47
CA THR A 114 -2.15 -15.46 0.84
C THR A 114 -2.96 -14.18 0.87
N LEU A 115 -2.43 -13.07 0.33
CA LEU A 115 -3.16 -11.82 0.25
C LEU A 115 -4.43 -11.95 -0.62
N ALA A 116 -4.34 -12.67 -1.75
CA ALA A 116 -5.50 -12.98 -2.58
C ALA A 116 -6.55 -13.83 -1.81
N MET A 117 -6.11 -14.81 -1.02
CA MET A 117 -7.01 -15.61 -0.17
C MET A 117 -7.73 -14.76 0.88
N LEU A 118 -7.06 -13.78 1.50
CA LEU A 118 -7.72 -12.84 2.41
C LEU A 118 -8.82 -12.05 1.71
N TYR A 119 -8.57 -11.55 0.49
CA TYR A 119 -9.59 -10.86 -0.28
C TYR A 119 -10.74 -11.79 -0.70
N SER A 120 -10.47 -13.06 -1.01
CA SER A 120 -11.52 -14.06 -1.25
C SER A 120 -12.40 -14.29 -0.03
N VAL A 121 -11.81 -14.38 1.18
CA VAL A 121 -12.57 -14.48 2.44
C VAL A 121 -13.49 -13.28 2.62
N LEU A 122 -12.99 -12.06 2.39
CA LEU A 122 -13.80 -10.85 2.53
C LEU A 122 -14.89 -10.75 1.46
N GLY A 123 -14.60 -11.15 0.22
CA GLY A 123 -15.61 -11.21 -0.83
C GLY A 123 -16.73 -12.20 -0.52
N HIS A 124 -16.42 -13.29 0.15
CA HIS A 124 -17.39 -14.29 0.59
C HIS A 124 -18.21 -13.83 1.81
N GLU A 125 -17.53 -13.41 2.87
CA GLU A 125 -18.17 -13.14 4.17
C GLU A 125 -18.70 -11.72 4.32
N SER A 126 -18.17 -10.77 3.56
CA SER A 126 -18.47 -9.34 3.68
C SER A 126 -18.47 -8.65 2.31
N PRO A 127 -19.33 -9.09 1.37
CA PRO A 127 -19.35 -8.54 0.01
C PRO A 127 -19.62 -7.04 -0.05
N SER A 128 -20.22 -6.46 0.98
CA SER A 128 -20.46 -5.01 1.14
C SER A 128 -19.17 -4.19 1.34
N LEU A 129 -18.05 -4.83 1.69
CA LEU A 129 -16.73 -4.19 1.77
C LEU A 129 -16.01 -4.13 0.42
N LEU A 130 -16.51 -4.84 -0.61
CA LEU A 130 -15.94 -4.78 -1.94
C LEU A 130 -16.22 -3.40 -2.56
N PRO A 131 -15.20 -2.72 -3.11
CA PRO A 131 -15.41 -1.45 -3.78
C PRO A 131 -16.32 -1.62 -5.00
N HIS A 132 -17.11 -0.59 -5.31
CA HIS A 132 -18.05 -0.66 -6.44
C HIS A 132 -17.28 -0.81 -7.77
N PRO A 133 -17.73 -1.65 -8.72
CA PRO A 133 -17.03 -1.85 -9.99
C PRO A 133 -16.79 -0.55 -10.78
N ASP A 134 -17.75 0.38 -10.77
CA ASP A 134 -17.61 1.68 -11.45
C ASP A 134 -16.54 2.56 -10.81
N GLU A 135 -16.41 2.53 -9.47
CA GLU A 135 -15.37 3.27 -8.75
C GLU A 135 -13.98 2.72 -9.07
N LEU A 136 -13.85 1.39 -9.08
CA LEU A 136 -12.60 0.72 -9.46
C LEU A 136 -12.25 0.98 -10.92
N SER A 137 -13.21 0.87 -11.84
CA SER A 137 -12.98 1.16 -13.26
C SER A 137 -12.53 2.60 -13.44
N TRP A 138 -13.14 3.55 -12.74
CA TRP A 138 -12.70 4.95 -12.79
C TRP A 138 -11.29 5.14 -12.23
N ALA A 139 -11.00 4.58 -11.05
CA ALA A 139 -9.68 4.68 -10.42
C ALA A 139 -8.57 4.05 -11.29
N ALA A 140 -8.87 2.93 -11.96
CA ALA A 140 -7.95 2.26 -12.87
C ALA A 140 -7.50 3.17 -14.02
N GLU A 141 -8.41 3.94 -14.62
CA GLU A 141 -8.09 4.79 -15.78
C GLU A 141 -7.30 6.04 -15.42
N LEU A 142 -7.21 6.41 -14.13
CA LEU A 142 -6.40 7.55 -13.70
C LEU A 142 -4.89 7.28 -13.80
N GLY A 143 -4.48 6.02 -13.70
CA GLY A 143 -3.05 5.67 -13.54
C GLY A 143 -2.46 6.18 -12.23
N GLU A 144 -3.29 6.41 -11.21
CA GLU A 144 -2.88 6.88 -9.89
C GLU A 144 -3.13 5.78 -8.85
N GLU A 145 -2.06 5.19 -8.32
CA GLU A 145 -2.15 4.07 -7.36
C GLU A 145 -2.91 4.47 -6.09
N THR A 146 -2.69 5.70 -5.61
CA THR A 146 -3.39 6.23 -4.44
C THR A 146 -4.91 6.27 -4.64
N ALA A 147 -5.42 6.45 -5.87
CA ALA A 147 -6.86 6.43 -6.12
C ALA A 147 -7.42 5.01 -5.90
N VAL A 148 -6.69 3.99 -6.34
CA VAL A 148 -7.06 2.58 -6.08
C VAL A 148 -6.94 2.25 -4.61
N ASP A 149 -5.90 2.74 -3.92
CA ASP A 149 -5.72 2.51 -2.49
C ASP A 149 -6.84 3.13 -1.66
N ILE A 150 -7.31 4.33 -2.01
CA ILE A 150 -8.46 4.96 -1.35
C ILE A 150 -9.73 4.13 -1.56
N ALA A 151 -10.00 3.70 -2.80
CA ALA A 151 -11.18 2.87 -3.10
C ALA A 151 -11.13 1.53 -2.35
N CYS A 152 -9.94 0.92 -2.23
CA CYS A 152 -9.74 -0.36 -1.55
C CYS A 152 -9.49 -0.24 -0.03
N ALA A 153 -9.46 0.98 0.54
CA ALA A 153 -8.99 1.18 1.92
C ALA A 153 -9.77 0.36 2.95
N ALA A 154 -11.09 0.27 2.83
CA ALA A 154 -11.93 -0.53 3.73
C ALA A 154 -11.67 -2.05 3.60
N LEU A 155 -11.50 -2.53 2.36
CA LEU A 155 -11.16 -3.92 2.07
C LEU A 155 -9.78 -4.29 2.62
N ASP A 156 -8.77 -3.46 2.35
CA ASP A 156 -7.38 -3.64 2.80
C ASP A 156 -7.30 -3.60 4.33
N ARG A 157 -8.11 -2.74 4.96
CA ARG A 157 -8.24 -2.66 6.41
C ARG A 157 -8.82 -3.93 7.02
N ALA A 158 -9.91 -4.45 6.45
CA ALA A 158 -10.54 -5.67 6.90
C ALA A 158 -9.60 -6.88 6.69
N ALA A 159 -8.87 -6.93 5.57
CA ALA A 159 -7.88 -7.97 5.30
C ALA A 159 -6.78 -7.96 6.36
N ARG A 160 -6.33 -6.77 6.76
CA ARG A 160 -5.36 -6.62 7.83
C ARG A 160 -5.88 -7.13 9.18
N GLN A 161 -7.16 -6.89 9.49
CA GLN A 161 -7.78 -7.35 10.74
C GLN A 161 -7.95 -8.88 10.79
N LEU A 162 -8.15 -9.55 9.64
CA LEU A 162 -8.17 -11.03 9.59
C LEU A 162 -6.88 -11.65 10.14
N LEU A 163 -5.74 -10.97 9.98
CA LEU A 163 -4.43 -11.42 10.45
C LEU A 163 -4.22 -11.27 11.96
N ASP A 164 -5.09 -10.53 12.67
CA ASP A 164 -5.04 -10.41 14.13
C ASP A 164 -5.76 -11.56 14.85
N HIS A 165 -6.50 -12.39 14.10
CA HIS A 165 -7.25 -13.51 14.65
C HIS A 165 -6.40 -14.79 14.72
N ASP A 166 -6.94 -15.79 15.43
CA ASP A 166 -6.34 -17.11 15.52
C ASP A 166 -6.06 -17.72 14.12
N ARG A 167 -4.80 -18.12 13.90
CA ARG A 167 -4.30 -18.59 12.60
C ARG A 167 -5.03 -19.85 12.13
N TRP A 168 -5.45 -20.73 13.03
CA TRP A 168 -6.17 -21.94 12.67
C TRP A 168 -7.56 -21.60 12.12
N ARG A 169 -8.28 -20.71 12.81
CA ARG A 169 -9.58 -20.21 12.35
C ARG A 169 -9.50 -19.48 11.01
N LEU A 170 -8.41 -18.76 10.75
CA LEU A 170 -8.19 -18.10 9.47
C LEU A 170 -8.20 -19.09 8.30
N TRP A 171 -7.46 -20.20 8.40
CA TRP A 171 -7.37 -21.17 7.31
C TRP A 171 -8.69 -21.90 7.03
N ALA A 172 -9.46 -22.23 8.08
CA ALA A 172 -10.80 -22.79 7.90
C ALA A 172 -11.74 -21.84 7.13
N ARG A 173 -11.64 -20.53 7.39
CA ARG A 173 -12.40 -19.50 6.65
C ARG A 173 -11.94 -19.37 5.20
N VAL A 174 -10.63 -19.45 4.97
CA VAL A 174 -10.05 -19.47 3.61
C VAL A 174 -10.60 -20.67 2.82
N GLU A 175 -10.56 -21.87 3.37
CA GLU A 175 -11.10 -23.07 2.72
C GLU A 175 -12.58 -22.89 2.37
N ALA A 176 -13.40 -22.46 3.34
CA ALA A 176 -14.83 -22.23 3.13
C ALA A 176 -15.11 -21.19 2.02
N ALA A 177 -14.36 -20.08 2.00
CA ALA A 177 -14.52 -19.04 0.99
C ALA A 177 -14.11 -19.51 -0.40
N LEU A 178 -13.06 -20.33 -0.52
CA LEU A 178 -12.61 -20.88 -1.79
C LEU A 178 -13.58 -21.94 -2.33
N ASP A 179 -14.11 -22.80 -1.47
CA ASP A 179 -15.14 -23.78 -1.87
C ASP A 179 -16.43 -23.08 -2.35
N ALA A 180 -16.89 -22.07 -1.60
CA ALA A 180 -18.03 -21.26 -2.00
C ALA A 180 -17.79 -20.51 -3.32
N GLY A 181 -16.59 -19.93 -3.49
CA GLY A 181 -16.18 -19.26 -4.73
C GLY A 181 -16.14 -20.21 -5.92
N ALA A 182 -15.62 -21.43 -5.74
CA ALA A 182 -15.54 -22.46 -6.77
C ALA A 182 -16.93 -22.93 -7.26
N ALA A 183 -17.94 -22.89 -6.39
CA ALA A 183 -19.33 -23.20 -6.73
C ALA A 183 -20.11 -22.00 -7.31
N GLY A 184 -19.53 -20.80 -7.32
CA GLY A 184 -20.20 -19.56 -7.71
C GLY A 184 -20.51 -19.45 -9.22
N THR A 185 -21.43 -18.54 -9.55
CA THR A 185 -21.83 -18.24 -10.94
C THR A 185 -20.92 -17.23 -11.63
N ASP A 186 -20.24 -16.36 -10.88
CA ASP A 186 -19.23 -15.46 -11.44
C ASP A 186 -18.00 -16.27 -11.86
N ARG A 187 -17.81 -16.39 -13.17
CA ARG A 187 -16.70 -17.14 -13.77
C ARG A 187 -15.34 -16.65 -13.25
N LYS A 188 -15.15 -15.34 -13.10
CA LYS A 188 -13.86 -14.78 -12.73
C LYS A 188 -13.51 -15.11 -11.27
N ALA A 189 -14.47 -14.91 -10.37
CA ALA A 189 -14.33 -15.29 -8.96
C ALA A 189 -14.13 -16.81 -8.81
N ARG A 190 -14.87 -17.61 -9.57
CA ARG A 190 -14.74 -19.07 -9.60
C ARG A 190 -13.36 -19.53 -10.05
N ASP A 191 -12.88 -19.01 -11.19
CA ASP A 191 -11.57 -19.38 -11.73
C ASP A 191 -10.45 -19.00 -10.74
N ALA A 192 -10.54 -17.83 -10.12
CA ALA A 192 -9.63 -17.42 -9.06
C ALA A 192 -9.68 -18.35 -7.83
N ALA A 193 -10.87 -18.73 -7.38
CA ALA A 193 -11.06 -19.63 -6.24
C ALA A 193 -10.47 -21.03 -6.51
N ILE A 194 -10.63 -21.56 -7.72
CA ILE A 194 -10.04 -22.84 -8.13
C ILE A 194 -8.51 -22.78 -8.09
N VAL A 195 -7.92 -21.73 -8.68
CA VAL A 195 -6.45 -21.55 -8.69
C VAL A 195 -5.91 -21.43 -7.27
N LEU A 196 -6.53 -20.57 -6.44
CA LEU A 196 -6.10 -20.39 -5.05
C LEU A 196 -6.29 -21.67 -4.22
N GLY A 197 -7.37 -22.44 -4.45
CA GLY A 197 -7.60 -23.71 -3.78
C GLY A 197 -6.54 -24.76 -4.15
N GLN A 198 -6.04 -24.76 -5.39
CA GLN A 198 -4.91 -25.61 -5.79
C GLN A 198 -3.64 -25.21 -5.06
N GLU A 199 -3.32 -23.91 -5.04
CA GLU A 199 -2.14 -23.38 -4.34
C GLU A 199 -2.17 -23.67 -2.83
N LEU A 200 -3.34 -23.56 -2.18
CA LEU A 200 -3.50 -23.87 -0.76
C LEU A 200 -3.09 -25.31 -0.43
N ARG A 201 -3.35 -26.24 -1.36
CA ARG A 201 -3.06 -27.67 -1.19
C ARG A 201 -1.60 -28.03 -1.51
N SER A 202 -0.96 -27.28 -2.41
CA SER A 202 0.41 -27.57 -2.87
C SER A 202 1.49 -26.83 -2.11
N THR A 203 1.17 -25.71 -1.47
CA THR A 203 2.16 -24.75 -0.98
C THR A 203 1.96 -24.46 0.51
N SER A 204 3.04 -24.48 1.30
CA SER A 204 2.99 -24.07 2.70
C SER A 204 2.93 -22.55 2.83
N LEU A 205 1.74 -22.00 3.07
CA LEU A 205 1.52 -20.56 3.16
C LEU A 205 1.81 -19.97 4.56
N ARG A 206 2.19 -20.78 5.54
CA ARG A 206 2.36 -20.31 6.94
C ARG A 206 3.44 -19.24 7.09
N GLY A 207 4.53 -19.33 6.32
CA GLY A 207 5.62 -18.35 6.34
C GLY A 207 5.29 -17.03 5.65
N SER A 208 4.12 -16.90 5.04
CA SER A 208 3.73 -15.71 4.26
C SER A 208 2.99 -14.65 5.06
N LEU A 209 2.38 -15.03 6.19
CA LEU A 209 1.44 -14.18 6.94
C LEU A 209 2.11 -12.90 7.44
N ASP A 210 3.35 -12.99 7.93
CA ASP A 210 4.08 -11.82 8.42
C ASP A 210 4.41 -10.86 7.26
N GLY A 211 4.80 -11.39 6.09
CA GLY A 211 4.97 -10.60 4.87
C GLY A 211 3.72 -9.86 4.45
N VAL A 212 2.58 -10.55 4.42
CA VAL A 212 1.29 -9.94 4.10
C VAL A 212 0.91 -8.87 5.13
N ARG A 213 1.17 -9.12 6.41
CA ARG A 213 0.98 -8.12 7.48
C ARG A 213 1.81 -6.87 7.23
N HIS A 214 3.10 -7.02 6.91
CA HIS A 214 3.99 -5.90 6.60
C HIS A 214 3.50 -5.10 5.39
N ILE A 215 3.03 -5.77 4.33
CA ILE A 215 2.49 -5.13 3.13
C ILE A 215 1.28 -4.26 3.48
N LEU A 216 0.31 -4.83 4.21
CA LEU A 216 -0.91 -4.12 4.58
C LEU A 216 -0.65 -2.99 5.58
N ASP A 217 0.26 -3.19 6.54
CA ASP A 217 0.69 -2.13 7.45
C ASP A 217 1.33 -0.96 6.67
N ALA A 218 2.25 -1.26 5.76
CA ALA A 218 2.93 -0.24 4.95
C ALA A 218 1.97 0.54 4.04
N LEU A 219 0.96 -0.14 3.50
CA LEU A 219 -0.08 0.49 2.69
C LEU A 219 -0.97 1.42 3.55
N LEU A 220 -1.46 0.92 4.68
CA LEU A 220 -2.46 1.64 5.48
C LEU A 220 -1.87 2.83 6.25
N VAL A 221 -0.62 2.73 6.72
CA VAL A 221 0.05 3.85 7.43
C VAL A 221 0.29 5.08 6.53
N GLU A 222 0.41 4.88 5.21
CA GLU A 222 0.63 5.97 4.25
C GLU A 222 -0.51 6.99 4.29
N THR A 223 -1.75 6.53 4.49
CA THR A 223 -2.94 7.41 4.56
C THR A 223 -2.94 8.33 5.79
N TYR A 224 -2.18 7.98 6.83
CA TYR A 224 -2.11 8.70 8.10
C TYR A 224 -0.76 9.39 8.33
N ASP A 225 0.08 9.50 7.30
CA ASP A 225 1.45 10.05 7.40
C ASP A 225 2.31 9.35 8.47
N CYS A 226 2.01 8.08 8.75
CA CYS A 226 2.62 7.25 9.77
C CYS A 226 3.86 6.52 9.25
N HIS A 227 4.60 5.84 10.15
CA HIS A 227 5.83 5.12 9.81
C HIS A 227 5.55 3.69 9.32
N PRO A 228 5.89 3.32 8.07
CA PRO A 228 5.77 1.95 7.60
C PRO A 228 6.83 1.00 8.19
N PRO A 229 6.60 -0.32 8.16
CA PRO A 229 7.61 -1.31 8.46
C PRO A 229 8.92 -1.07 7.69
N GLY A 230 10.05 -1.13 8.38
CA GLY A 230 11.38 -0.87 7.85
C GLY A 230 11.93 0.52 8.20
N ILE A 231 11.12 1.42 8.77
CA ILE A 231 11.57 2.75 9.16
C ILE A 231 12.36 2.70 10.47
N ARG A 232 13.52 3.36 10.46
CA ARG A 232 14.36 3.60 11.64
C ARG A 232 13.71 4.64 12.55
N VAL A 233 13.64 4.31 13.83
CA VAL A 233 12.97 5.12 14.85
C VAL A 233 13.77 5.13 16.14
N ARG A 234 13.50 6.12 16.97
CA ARG A 234 13.93 6.17 18.37
C ARG A 234 12.73 6.01 19.29
N VAL A 235 12.93 5.16 20.31
CA VAL A 235 11.98 4.89 21.40
C VAL A 235 12.73 5.10 22.71
N ALA A 236 12.32 6.08 23.51
CA ALA A 236 12.97 6.40 24.79
C ALA A 236 14.51 6.52 24.70
N GLY A 237 15.01 7.08 23.58
CA GLY A 237 16.44 7.26 23.32
C GLY A 237 17.16 6.06 22.71
N GLN A 238 16.52 4.89 22.61
CA GLN A 238 17.07 3.71 21.95
C GLN A 238 16.66 3.67 20.48
N SER A 239 17.61 3.41 19.59
CA SER A 239 17.32 3.21 18.17
C SER A 239 16.75 1.81 17.91
N GLY A 240 15.90 1.73 16.90
CA GLY A 240 15.26 0.50 16.47
C GLY A 240 14.55 0.67 15.14
N ILE A 241 13.78 -0.35 14.76
CA ILE A 241 13.06 -0.40 13.49
C ILE A 241 11.61 -0.79 13.69
N VAL A 242 10.71 -0.09 12.99
CA VAL A 242 9.31 -0.48 12.92
C VAL A 242 9.20 -1.79 12.15
N VAL A 243 8.60 -2.81 12.76
CA VAL A 243 8.33 -4.11 12.13
C VAL A 243 6.87 -4.23 11.75
N GLY A 244 5.96 -3.61 12.50
CA GLY A 244 4.53 -3.64 12.23
C GLY A 244 3.78 -2.52 12.93
N ALA A 245 2.50 -2.41 12.64
CA ALA A 245 1.58 -1.48 13.28
C ALA A 245 0.48 -2.22 14.05
N GLU A 246 0.15 -1.69 15.21
CA GLU A 246 -1.03 -2.06 15.97
C GLU A 246 -2.17 -1.10 15.63
N TRP A 247 -3.35 -1.67 15.46
CA TRP A 247 -4.45 -1.01 14.82
C TRP A 247 -5.71 -1.14 15.67
N GLY A 248 -6.41 -0.02 15.89
CA GLY A 248 -7.78 -0.06 16.45
C GLY A 248 -8.81 -0.61 15.44
N PRO A 249 -10.12 -0.52 15.73
CA PRO A 249 -11.16 -0.87 14.76
C PRO A 249 -11.18 0.06 13.54
N THR A 250 -10.90 1.36 13.75
CA THR A 250 -10.92 2.42 12.73
C THR A 250 -9.82 3.44 12.99
N GLY A 251 -9.45 4.23 11.97
CA GLY A 251 -8.51 5.33 12.12
C GLY A 251 -7.02 4.92 12.07
N PRO A 252 -6.11 5.79 12.56
CA PRO A 252 -4.67 5.57 12.50
C PRO A 252 -4.22 4.40 13.39
N PRO A 253 -2.95 3.96 13.24
CA PRO A 253 -2.35 3.03 14.20
C PRO A 253 -2.41 3.57 15.62
N ILE A 254 -2.64 2.67 16.59
CA ILE A 254 -2.62 2.98 18.03
C ILE A 254 -1.26 2.66 18.67
N GLY A 255 -0.42 1.88 18.00
CA GLY A 255 0.93 1.57 18.41
C GLY A 255 1.77 0.99 17.29
N TYR A 256 3.06 0.82 17.57
CA TYR A 256 4.02 0.18 16.67
C TYR A 256 4.64 -1.03 17.35
N GLN A 257 4.88 -2.08 16.56
CA GLN A 257 5.78 -3.15 16.93
C GLN A 257 7.18 -2.76 16.46
N VAL A 258 8.08 -2.52 17.40
CA VAL A 258 9.45 -2.06 17.15
C VAL A 258 10.42 -3.15 17.60
N ARG A 259 11.44 -3.43 16.78
CA ARG A 259 12.61 -4.18 17.19
C ARG A 259 13.72 -3.20 17.54
N LEU A 260 14.13 -3.17 18.80
CA LEU A 260 15.22 -2.31 19.26
C LEU A 260 16.57 -2.94 18.88
N ASP A 261 17.59 -2.14 18.60
CA ASP A 261 18.89 -2.68 18.17
C ASP A 261 19.60 -3.46 19.29
N THR A 262 19.33 -3.08 20.53
CA THR A 262 19.95 -3.65 21.73
C THR A 262 19.24 -4.91 22.22
N GLU A 263 18.09 -5.26 21.67
CA GLU A 263 17.24 -6.34 22.18
C GLU A 263 16.72 -7.24 21.04
N PRO A 264 16.76 -8.57 21.20
CA PRO A 264 16.29 -9.48 20.15
C PRO A 264 14.75 -9.52 20.00
N GLY A 265 14.00 -8.95 20.97
CA GLY A 265 12.55 -9.01 21.05
C GLY A 265 11.82 -7.92 20.25
N LEU A 266 10.52 -8.16 20.01
CA LEU A 266 9.60 -7.12 19.56
C LEU A 266 9.00 -6.43 20.79
N ARG A 267 8.98 -5.10 20.76
CA ARG A 267 8.35 -4.26 21.76
C ARG A 267 7.19 -3.51 21.12
N THR A 268 6.02 -3.58 21.74
CA THR A 268 4.89 -2.72 21.36
C THR A 268 5.03 -1.38 22.08
N VAL A 269 4.94 -0.29 21.33
CA VAL A 269 5.06 1.08 21.84
C VAL A 269 3.93 1.96 21.31
N PRO A 270 3.40 2.91 22.10
CA PRO A 270 2.45 3.91 21.60
C PRO A 270 3.03 4.71 20.44
N THR A 271 2.19 5.18 19.52
CA THR A 271 2.64 6.00 18.38
C THR A 271 3.30 7.31 18.80
N THR A 272 2.91 7.87 19.95
CA THR A 272 3.48 9.10 20.55
C THR A 272 4.93 8.95 20.99
N ASP A 273 5.38 7.72 21.22
CA ASP A 273 6.71 7.42 21.80
C ASP A 273 7.74 7.12 20.71
N VAL A 274 7.32 7.17 19.45
CA VAL A 274 8.13 6.84 18.28
C VAL A 274 8.46 8.12 17.52
N THR A 275 9.74 8.46 17.49
CA THR A 275 10.24 9.55 16.64
C THR A 275 11.08 8.98 15.50
N PRO A 276 10.98 9.49 14.25
CA PRO A 276 11.85 9.05 13.18
C PRO A 276 13.31 9.32 13.58
N GLU A 277 14.18 8.33 13.36
CA GLU A 277 15.62 8.58 13.45
C GLU A 277 15.95 9.52 12.30
N SER A 278 16.26 10.79 12.60
CA SER A 278 16.65 11.74 11.56
C SER A 278 17.79 11.12 10.79
N ALA A 279 17.67 11.04 9.46
CA ALA A 279 18.86 10.89 8.63
C ALA A 279 19.79 12.02 9.08
N ALA A 280 20.99 11.68 9.55
CA ALA A 280 21.99 12.70 9.84
C ALA A 280 22.06 13.59 8.59
N GLU A 281 21.87 14.90 8.75
CA GLU A 281 22.15 15.81 7.65
C GLU A 281 23.58 15.51 7.21
N PRO A 282 23.82 15.26 5.90
CA PRO A 282 25.17 15.03 5.43
C PRO A 282 26.03 16.20 5.89
N GLU A 283 27.13 15.90 6.62
CA GLU A 283 28.05 16.93 7.07
C GLU A 283 28.40 17.83 5.88
N PRO A 284 28.36 19.16 6.04
CA PRO A 284 28.68 20.07 4.95
C PRO A 284 30.09 19.75 4.47
N ILE A 285 30.22 19.41 3.19
CA ILE A 285 31.51 19.18 2.54
C ILE A 285 32.34 20.46 2.75
N PRO A 286 33.51 20.39 3.42
CA PRO A 286 34.36 21.58 3.58
C PRO A 286 34.78 22.06 2.20
N THR A 287 34.45 23.32 1.90
CA THR A 287 34.84 24.06 0.69
C THR A 287 36.32 24.38 0.66
#